data_AF-A0A177MX39-F1
#
_entry.id   AF-A0A177MX39-F1
#
_cell.length_a   1.000
_cell.length_b   1.000
_cell.length_c   1.000
_cell.angle_alpha   90.00
_cell.angle_beta   90.00
_cell.angle_gamma   90.00
#
_symmetry.space_group_name_H-M   'P 1'
#
loop_
_entity.id
_entity.type
_entity.pdbx_description
1 polymer ?
#
loop_
_entity_poly.entity_id
_entity_poly.type
_entity_poly.pdbx_seq_one_letter_code
_entity_poly.pdbx_strand_id
1 'polypeptide(L)'
;MECVKYLEEDFGFYMPEAIIRSCLKNRLVRTGLLTVKNGIYCVTESFKLSNSAEIDADFEKSRKEYDEIIGRLYDYCSNNGLLDVNKLALEEGFENYLTRPDKNTQHAITIARFIVEHEDEQGFKDKLDNIEEGLILYTGIRYSPDLSTLGNWRGDLIIFLDAEHLFSATGLNGVLYKSLFDNFNDLINDVNRNKKNGNITLRYLEETNKYIEAFFYAAKKLSNEKGV
;
A
#
# COMPACT_ATOMS: atom_id res chain seq x y z
N MET A 1 -26.56 -0.49 10.82
CA MET A 1 -25.94 0.16 12.01
C MET A 1 -25.20 1.41 11.56
N GLU A 2 -25.27 2.53 12.29
CA GLU A 2 -24.67 3.82 11.87
C GLU A 2 -23.15 3.76 11.68
N CYS A 3 -22.43 3.03 12.54
CA CYS A 3 -20.98 2.80 12.40
C CYS A 3 -20.58 2.17 11.06
N VAL A 4 -21.47 1.41 10.40
CA VAL A 4 -21.19 0.85 9.07
C VAL A 4 -21.08 1.96 8.03
N LYS A 5 -21.98 2.94 8.11
CA LYS A 5 -22.01 4.08 7.19
C LYS A 5 -20.77 4.95 7.35
N TYR A 6 -20.39 5.29 8.59
CA TYR A 6 -19.19 6.09 8.83
C TYR A 6 -17.90 5.42 8.34
N LEU A 7 -17.80 4.08 8.45
CA LEU A 7 -16.64 3.36 7.89
C LEU A 7 -16.59 3.41 6.36
N GLU A 8 -17.74 3.48 5.69
CA GLU A 8 -17.83 3.64 4.25
C GLU A 8 -17.56 5.08 3.82
N GLU A 9 -18.22 6.06 4.45
CA GLU A 9 -18.17 7.48 4.10
C GLU A 9 -16.80 8.09 4.39
N ASP A 10 -16.22 7.81 5.56
CA ASP A 10 -14.98 8.44 6.00
C ASP A 10 -13.71 7.70 5.51
N PHE A 11 -13.82 6.38 5.30
CA PHE A 11 -12.66 5.52 5.05
C PHE A 11 -12.80 4.58 3.85
N GLY A 12 -13.95 4.56 3.16
CA GLY A 12 -14.17 3.73 1.98
C GLY A 12 -14.23 2.22 2.25
N PHE A 13 -14.41 1.79 3.51
CA PHE A 13 -14.45 0.37 3.89
C PHE A 13 -15.86 -0.22 3.84
N TYR A 14 -16.06 -1.16 2.91
CA TYR A 14 -17.30 -1.95 2.81
C TYR A 14 -17.19 -3.22 3.64
N MET A 15 -17.81 -3.25 4.83
CA MET A 15 -17.77 -4.41 5.72
C MET A 15 -19.17 -4.87 6.13
N PRO A 16 -19.41 -6.20 6.20
CA PRO A 16 -20.65 -6.76 6.74
C PRO A 16 -20.94 -6.28 8.17
N GLU A 17 -22.20 -5.92 8.43
CA GLU A 17 -22.63 -5.41 9.75
C GLU A 17 -22.28 -6.38 10.89
N ALA A 18 -22.39 -7.70 10.64
CA ALA A 18 -22.07 -8.73 11.63
C ALA A 18 -20.61 -8.68 12.11
N ILE A 19 -19.66 -8.35 11.22
CA ILE A 19 -18.24 -8.23 11.54
C ILE A 19 -18.00 -7.02 12.43
N ILE A 20 -18.54 -5.86 12.05
CA ILE A 20 -18.43 -4.63 12.83
C ILE A 20 -19.04 -4.82 14.22
N ARG A 21 -20.23 -5.44 14.29
CA ARG A 21 -20.91 -5.73 15.57
C ARG A 21 -20.10 -6.69 16.44
N SER A 22 -19.52 -7.74 15.87
CA SER A 22 -18.65 -8.68 16.58
C SER A 22 -17.39 -7.98 17.11
N CYS A 23 -16.73 -7.17 16.28
CA CYS A 23 -15.54 -6.42 16.68
C CYS A 23 -15.84 -5.43 17.82
N LEU A 24 -16.90 -4.63 17.68
CA LEU A 24 -17.31 -3.67 18.70
C LEU A 24 -17.62 -4.37 20.03
N LYS A 25 -18.42 -5.44 20.03
CA LYS A 25 -18.84 -6.13 21.27
C LYS A 25 -17.76 -7.06 21.85
N ASN A 26 -17.25 -7.98 21.04
CA ASN A 26 -16.43 -9.10 21.52
C ASN A 26 -14.96 -8.73 21.68
N ARG A 27 -14.49 -7.71 20.94
CA ARG A 27 -13.13 -7.19 21.07
C ARG A 27 -13.16 -5.91 21.90
N LEU A 28 -13.68 -4.82 21.34
CA LEU A 28 -13.45 -3.48 21.89
C LEU A 28 -14.18 -3.20 23.22
N VAL A 29 -15.44 -3.62 23.35
CA VAL A 29 -16.15 -3.52 24.64
C VAL A 29 -15.58 -4.50 25.65
N ARG A 30 -15.27 -5.74 25.24
CA ARG A 30 -14.72 -6.75 26.14
C ARG A 30 -13.35 -6.37 26.70
N THR A 31 -12.50 -5.70 25.92
CA THR A 31 -11.19 -5.20 26.36
C THR A 31 -11.28 -3.87 27.09
N GLY A 32 -12.49 -3.36 27.36
CA GLY A 32 -12.71 -2.11 28.09
C GLY A 32 -12.41 -0.84 27.27
N LEU A 33 -12.06 -0.96 25.98
CA LEU A 33 -11.76 0.16 25.10
C LEU A 33 -13.01 0.99 24.80
N LEU A 34 -14.16 0.33 24.63
CA LEU A 34 -15.45 0.95 24.44
C LEU A 34 -16.43 0.59 25.56
N THR A 35 -17.41 1.46 25.77
CA THR A 35 -18.65 1.15 26.52
C THR A 35 -19.84 1.27 25.60
N VAL A 36 -20.95 0.63 25.96
CA VAL A 36 -22.21 0.78 25.22
C VAL A 36 -23.30 1.29 26.16
N LYS A 37 -23.97 2.38 25.78
CA LYS A 37 -25.10 2.97 26.52
C LYS A 37 -26.21 3.29 25.52
N ASN A 38 -27.40 2.76 25.76
CA ASN A 38 -28.57 2.95 24.87
C ASN A 38 -28.29 2.64 23.39
N GLY A 39 -27.46 1.62 23.12
CA GLY A 39 -27.08 1.24 21.76
C GLY A 39 -26.00 2.11 21.11
N ILE A 40 -25.52 3.15 21.80
CA ILE A 40 -24.43 4.03 21.36
C ILE A 40 -23.12 3.51 21.95
N TYR A 41 -22.11 3.33 21.10
CA TYR A 41 -20.75 2.99 21.54
C TYR A 41 -19.99 4.26 21.90
N CYS A 42 -19.32 4.27 23.05
CA CYS A 42 -18.54 5.41 23.53
C CYS A 42 -17.12 4.96 23.87
N VAL A 43 -16.12 5.73 23.44
CA VAL A 43 -14.72 5.54 23.83
C VAL A 43 -14.54 5.72 25.34
N THR A 44 -13.61 4.97 25.91
CA THR A 44 -13.20 5.11 27.32
C THR A 44 -11.86 5.81 27.43
N GLU A 45 -11.45 6.18 28.64
CA GLU A 45 -10.10 6.68 28.92
C GLU A 45 -8.98 5.68 28.55
N SER A 46 -9.30 4.38 28.46
CA SER A 46 -8.34 3.37 28.00
C SER A 46 -8.12 3.38 26.48
N PHE A 47 -9.00 4.05 25.74
CA PHE A 47 -8.86 4.34 24.32
C PHE A 47 -8.04 5.63 24.08
N LYS A 48 -7.11 5.96 24.97
CA LYS A 48 -6.13 7.00 24.68
C LYS A 48 -5.06 6.42 23.77
N LEU A 49 -5.08 6.83 22.51
CA LEU A 49 -3.90 6.74 21.66
C LEU A 49 -2.82 7.56 22.35
N SER A 50 -1.76 6.91 22.83
CA SER A 50 -0.64 7.55 23.52
C SER A 50 0.03 8.65 22.68
N ASN A 51 -0.26 8.68 21.37
CA ASN A 51 0.36 9.55 20.38
C ASN A 51 -0.68 10.32 19.53
N SER A 52 -1.91 10.57 20.03
CA SER A 52 -2.96 11.18 19.20
C SER A 52 -2.54 12.52 18.58
N ALA A 53 -1.85 13.38 19.33
CA ALA A 53 -1.39 14.67 18.83
C ALA A 53 -0.28 14.56 17.77
N GLU A 54 0.55 13.52 17.84
CA GLU A 54 1.59 13.23 16.84
C GLU A 54 0.94 12.70 15.56
N ILE A 55 -0.03 11.77 15.69
CA ILE A 55 -0.81 11.24 14.58
C ILE A 55 -1.59 12.34 13.86
N ASP A 56 -2.24 13.24 14.61
CA ASP A 56 -2.97 14.37 14.04
C ASP A 56 -2.03 15.32 13.29
N ALA A 57 -0.83 15.57 13.84
CA ALA A 57 0.17 16.42 13.21
C ALA A 57 0.73 15.78 11.92
N ASP A 58 1.03 14.48 11.94
CA ASP A 58 1.49 13.72 10.79
C ASP A 58 0.42 13.67 9.69
N PHE A 59 -0.83 13.42 10.07
CA PHE A 59 -1.97 13.43 9.14
C PHE A 59 -2.12 14.79 8.44
N GLU A 60 -2.10 15.89 9.21
CA GLU A 60 -2.21 17.24 8.65
C GLU A 60 -0.99 17.61 7.79
N LYS A 61 0.20 17.09 8.12
CA LYS A 61 1.40 17.26 7.29
C LYS A 61 1.24 16.54 5.96
N SER A 62 0.90 15.24 5.96
CA SER A 62 0.72 14.45 4.74
C SER A 62 -0.41 15.02 3.87
N ARG A 63 -1.50 15.49 4.48
CA ARG A 63 -2.59 16.14 3.76
C ARG A 63 -2.14 17.41 3.05
N LYS A 64 -1.36 18.27 3.71
CA LYS A 64 -0.82 19.49 3.09
C LYS A 64 0.15 19.18 1.96
N GLU A 65 1.01 18.17 2.12
CA GLU A 65 1.93 17.72 1.07
C GLU A 65 1.16 17.21 -0.15
N TYR A 66 0.09 16.44 0.07
CA TYR A 66 -0.81 15.98 -0.99
C TYR A 66 -1.51 17.15 -1.70
N ASP A 67 -2.14 18.06 -0.94
CA ASP A 67 -2.85 19.22 -1.47
C ASP A 67 -1.91 20.15 -2.27
N GLU A 68 -0.66 20.29 -1.83
CA GLU A 68 0.38 21.04 -2.54
C GLU A 68 0.70 20.41 -3.90
N ILE A 69 0.97 19.10 -3.95
CA ILE A 69 1.31 18.39 -5.20
C ILE A 69 0.14 18.42 -6.18
N ILE A 70 -1.08 18.15 -5.72
CA ILE A 70 -2.29 18.21 -6.55
C ILE A 70 -2.56 19.64 -7.04
N GLY A 71 -2.37 20.65 -6.18
CA GLY A 71 -2.50 22.05 -6.56
C GLY A 71 -1.52 22.44 -7.67
N ARG A 72 -0.25 22.05 -7.54
CA ARG A 72 0.78 22.27 -8.55
C ARG A 72 0.48 21.54 -9.86
N LEU A 73 -0.01 20.30 -9.80
CA LEU A 73 -0.43 19.55 -10.98
C LEU A 73 -1.62 20.23 -11.68
N TYR A 74 -2.57 20.76 -10.91
CA TYR A 74 -3.72 21.49 -11.44
C TYR A 74 -3.30 22.77 -12.17
N ASP A 75 -2.41 23.56 -11.55
CA ASP A 75 -1.85 24.77 -12.16
C ASP A 75 -1.06 24.44 -13.42
N TYR A 76 -0.29 23.34 -13.39
CA TYR A 76 0.45 22.83 -14.53
C TYR A 76 -0.46 22.47 -15.71
N CYS A 77 -1.57 21.78 -15.45
CA CYS A 77 -2.55 21.45 -16.48
C CYS A 77 -3.22 22.71 -17.06
N SER A 78 -3.57 23.67 -16.21
CA SER A 78 -4.22 24.92 -16.60
C SER A 78 -3.33 25.77 -17.50
N ASN A 79 -2.03 25.87 -17.17
CA ASN A 79 -1.05 26.64 -17.94
C ASN A 79 -0.65 25.99 -19.28
N ASN A 80 -0.83 24.68 -19.43
CA ASN A 80 -0.51 23.93 -20.65
C ASN A 80 -1.71 23.77 -21.61
N GLY A 81 -2.78 24.56 -21.44
CA GLY A 81 -3.88 24.65 -22.40
C GLY A 81 -4.97 23.58 -22.27
N LEU A 82 -4.98 22.81 -21.18
CA LEU A 82 -6.14 21.98 -20.80
C LEU A 82 -7.18 22.90 -20.14
N LEU A 83 -7.92 23.64 -20.95
CA LEU A 83 -9.05 24.44 -20.47
C LEU A 83 -10.15 23.46 -20.02
N ASP A 84 -10.56 23.58 -18.75
CA ASP A 84 -11.64 22.81 -18.09
C ASP A 84 -11.23 21.44 -17.48
N VAL A 85 -10.04 21.35 -16.88
CA VAL A 85 -9.68 20.17 -16.08
C VAL A 85 -10.55 20.10 -14.83
N ASN A 86 -11.41 19.09 -14.78
CA ASN A 86 -12.12 18.73 -13.55
C ASN A 86 -11.10 18.24 -12.52
N LYS A 87 -10.97 18.98 -11.40
CA LYS A 87 -10.00 18.67 -10.34
C LYS A 87 -10.14 17.24 -9.80
N LEU A 88 -11.38 16.75 -9.65
CA LEU A 88 -11.63 15.38 -9.20
C LEU A 88 -11.14 14.33 -10.21
N ALA A 89 -11.33 14.58 -11.51
CA ALA A 89 -10.87 13.67 -12.56
C ALA A 89 -9.33 13.68 -12.69
N LEU A 90 -8.69 14.80 -12.38
CA LEU A 90 -7.24 14.92 -12.34
C LEU A 90 -6.65 14.19 -11.12
N GLU A 91 -7.26 14.36 -9.95
CA GLU A 91 -6.91 13.62 -8.73
C GLU A 91 -7.05 12.11 -8.96
N GLU A 92 -8.19 11.64 -9.45
CA GLU A 92 -8.39 10.22 -9.78
C GLU A 92 -7.38 9.75 -10.85
N GLY A 93 -7.09 10.58 -11.85
CA GLY A 93 -6.09 10.28 -12.88
C GLY A 93 -4.67 10.15 -12.31
N PHE A 94 -4.33 10.99 -11.34
CA PHE A 94 -3.05 10.99 -10.65
C PHE A 94 -2.90 9.79 -9.71
N GLU A 95 -3.90 9.50 -8.89
CA GLU A 95 -3.92 8.31 -8.03
C GLU A 95 -3.80 7.01 -8.86
N ASN A 96 -4.53 6.94 -9.98
CA ASN A 96 -4.42 5.80 -10.89
C ASN A 96 -3.05 5.72 -11.56
N TYR A 97 -2.43 6.86 -11.92
CA TYR A 97 -1.10 6.87 -12.51
C TYR A 97 -0.05 6.31 -11.54
N LEU A 98 -0.08 6.72 -10.27
CA LEU A 98 0.85 6.25 -9.24
C LEU A 98 0.62 4.78 -8.89
N THR A 99 -0.62 4.32 -8.81
CA THR A 99 -0.92 2.94 -8.39
C THR A 99 -0.98 1.93 -9.54
N ARG A 100 -1.22 2.38 -10.78
CA ARG A 100 -1.45 1.56 -11.98
C ARG A 100 -0.90 2.26 -13.23
N PRO A 101 0.43 2.43 -13.34
CA PRO A 101 1.06 3.16 -14.44
C PRO A 101 0.82 2.51 -15.82
N ASP A 102 0.38 1.26 -15.88
CA ASP A 102 0.03 0.53 -17.11
C ASP A 102 -1.32 0.96 -17.71
N LYS A 103 -2.19 1.63 -16.94
CA LYS A 103 -3.47 2.12 -17.43
C LYS A 103 -3.32 3.53 -18.00
N ASN A 104 -3.40 3.62 -19.32
CA ASN A 104 -3.38 4.90 -20.05
C ASN A 104 -4.62 5.74 -19.67
N THR A 105 -4.48 6.63 -18.69
CA THR A 105 -5.52 7.59 -18.31
C THR A 105 -5.47 8.81 -19.23
N GLN A 106 -6.58 9.53 -19.34
CA GLN A 106 -6.70 10.75 -20.17
C GLN A 106 -5.62 11.81 -19.86
N HIS A 107 -5.03 11.77 -18.66
CA HIS A 107 -4.04 12.72 -18.18
C HIS A 107 -2.64 12.11 -17.97
N ALA A 108 -2.42 10.83 -18.27
CA ALA A 108 -1.18 10.12 -17.96
C ALA A 108 0.08 10.80 -18.53
N ILE A 109 0.02 11.29 -19.78
CA ILE A 109 1.15 12.00 -20.41
C ILE A 109 1.45 13.32 -19.68
N THR A 110 0.41 14.06 -19.31
CA THR A 110 0.56 15.35 -18.62
C THR A 110 1.10 15.15 -17.21
N ILE A 111 0.62 14.14 -16.49
CA ILE A 111 1.11 13.74 -15.18
C ILE A 111 2.58 13.31 -15.26
N ALA A 112 2.92 12.45 -16.22
CA ALA A 112 4.30 12.01 -16.42
C ALA A 112 5.24 13.19 -16.68
N ARG A 113 4.83 14.13 -17.54
CA ARG A 113 5.63 15.34 -17.83
C ARG A 113 5.78 16.23 -16.60
N PHE A 114 4.70 16.42 -15.85
CA PHE A 114 4.74 17.16 -14.58
C PHE A 114 5.75 16.55 -13.61
N ILE A 115 5.75 15.22 -13.45
CA ILE A 115 6.69 14.54 -12.54
C ILE A 115 8.13 14.74 -13.01
N VAL A 116 8.42 14.51 -14.29
CA VAL A 116 9.78 14.64 -14.86
C VAL A 116 10.30 16.08 -14.76
N GLU A 117 9.45 17.09 -14.98
CA GLU A 117 9.88 18.50 -14.92
C GLU A 117 10.20 18.98 -13.49
N HIS A 118 9.74 18.26 -12.46
CA HIS A 118 9.93 18.62 -11.06
C HIS A 118 10.78 17.58 -10.29
N GLU A 119 11.30 16.54 -10.95
CA GLU A 119 12.00 15.43 -10.27
C GLU A 119 13.29 15.86 -9.56
N ASP A 120 13.98 16.87 -10.09
CA ASP A 120 15.21 17.43 -9.53
C ASP A 120 14.96 18.44 -8.39
N GLU A 121 13.69 18.79 -8.12
CA GLU A 121 13.36 19.70 -7.03
C GLU A 121 13.52 19.03 -5.67
N GLN A 122 14.17 19.76 -4.74
CA GLN A 122 14.45 19.24 -3.41
C GLN A 122 13.16 18.84 -2.68
N GLY A 123 13.06 17.55 -2.34
CA GLY A 123 11.95 16.99 -1.58
C GLY A 123 10.67 16.74 -2.39
N PHE A 124 10.63 17.03 -3.69
CA PHE A 124 9.49 16.69 -4.53
C PHE A 124 9.30 15.17 -4.63
N LYS A 125 10.39 14.45 -4.93
CA LYS A 125 10.37 13.00 -5.02
C LYS A 125 9.97 12.34 -3.70
N ASP A 126 10.50 12.80 -2.58
CA ASP A 126 10.15 12.26 -1.25
C ASP A 126 8.65 12.41 -0.96
N LYS A 127 8.04 13.56 -1.32
CA LYS A 127 6.59 13.77 -1.19
C LYS A 127 5.81 12.82 -2.11
N LEU A 128 6.27 12.63 -3.35
CA LEU A 128 5.62 11.77 -4.33
C LEU A 128 5.66 10.30 -3.89
N ASP A 129 6.83 9.82 -3.46
CA ASP A 129 7.04 8.46 -2.96
C ASP A 129 6.13 8.19 -1.74
N ASN A 130 6.02 9.14 -0.80
CA ASN A 130 5.11 9.02 0.35
C ASN A 130 3.63 8.94 -0.06
N ILE A 131 3.20 9.73 -1.07
CA ILE A 131 1.83 9.69 -1.58
C ILE A 131 1.56 8.33 -2.24
N GLU A 132 2.48 7.86 -3.09
CA GLU A 132 2.38 6.56 -3.76
C GLU A 132 2.30 5.41 -2.75
N GLU A 133 3.19 5.38 -1.75
CA GLU A 133 3.15 4.40 -0.67
C GLU A 133 1.82 4.43 0.08
N GLY A 134 1.31 5.62 0.42
CA GLY A 134 0.02 5.79 1.08
C GLY A 134 -1.15 5.26 0.26
N LEU A 135 -1.16 5.52 -1.05
CA LEU A 135 -2.20 5.04 -1.97
C LEU A 135 -2.15 3.52 -2.17
N ILE A 136 -0.95 2.93 -2.26
CA ILE A 136 -0.76 1.48 -2.35
C ILE A 136 -1.26 0.81 -1.06
N LEU A 137 -0.89 1.33 0.11
CA LEU A 137 -1.34 0.82 1.40
C LEU A 137 -2.86 0.93 1.53
N TYR A 138 -3.43 2.11 1.26
CA TYR A 138 -4.88 2.33 1.30
C TYR A 138 -5.62 1.36 0.38
N THR A 139 -5.17 1.23 -0.87
CA THR A 139 -5.76 0.31 -1.85
C THR A 139 -5.67 -1.14 -1.37
N GLY A 140 -4.52 -1.53 -0.81
CA GLY A 140 -4.28 -2.87 -0.28
C GLY A 140 -5.18 -3.20 0.92
N ILE A 141 -5.33 -2.28 1.86
CA ILE A 141 -6.20 -2.47 3.05
C ILE A 141 -7.68 -2.47 2.63
N ARG A 142 -8.07 -1.60 1.69
CA ARG A 142 -9.45 -1.55 1.16
C ARG A 142 -9.80 -2.79 0.34
N TYR A 143 -8.82 -3.46 -0.24
CA TYR A 143 -9.01 -4.73 -0.92
C TYR A 143 -9.32 -5.85 0.10
N SER A 144 -10.58 -5.93 0.51
CA SER A 144 -11.12 -7.08 1.22
C SER A 144 -11.84 -8.01 0.24
N PRO A 145 -11.22 -9.12 -0.21
CA PRO A 145 -11.98 -10.22 -0.77
C PRO A 145 -12.95 -10.74 0.30
N ASP A 146 -14.03 -11.38 -0.15
CA ASP A 146 -15.11 -11.95 0.67
C ASP A 146 -14.69 -12.28 2.12
N LEU A 147 -15.03 -11.35 3.03
CA LEU A 147 -14.64 -11.37 4.44
C LEU A 147 -15.18 -12.60 5.19
N SER A 148 -16.09 -13.38 4.58
CA SER A 148 -16.52 -14.67 5.09
C SER A 148 -15.40 -15.73 5.13
N THR A 149 -14.31 -15.50 4.40
CA THR A 149 -13.10 -16.34 4.37
C THR A 149 -11.99 -15.84 5.31
N LEU A 150 -12.16 -14.65 5.91
CA LEU A 150 -11.14 -14.01 6.73
C LEU A 150 -10.79 -14.91 7.93
N GLY A 151 -9.53 -15.34 8.01
CA GLY A 151 -9.01 -16.23 9.05
C GLY A 151 -9.04 -17.73 8.72
N ASN A 152 -9.57 -18.14 7.56
CA ASN A 152 -9.53 -19.53 7.10
C ASN A 152 -8.94 -19.61 5.70
N TRP A 153 -7.61 -19.59 5.59
CA TRP A 153 -6.93 -19.95 4.34
C TRP A 153 -7.36 -21.35 3.92
N ARG A 154 -7.90 -21.53 2.71
CA ARG A 154 -8.34 -22.83 2.20
C ARG A 154 -7.66 -23.15 0.89
N GLY A 155 -6.93 -24.27 0.84
CA GLY A 155 -6.30 -24.80 -0.36
C GLY A 155 -4.82 -24.49 -0.49
N ASP A 156 -4.18 -25.16 -1.45
CA ASP A 156 -2.76 -24.99 -1.73
C ASP A 156 -2.55 -23.91 -2.79
N LEU A 157 -1.59 -23.02 -2.55
CA LEU A 157 -1.20 -21.97 -3.50
C LEU A 157 0.28 -22.12 -3.81
N ILE A 158 0.62 -22.03 -5.10
CA ILE A 158 2.00 -21.93 -5.55
C ILE A 158 2.19 -20.53 -6.11
N ILE A 159 3.11 -19.76 -5.52
CA ILE A 159 3.50 -18.43 -6.00
C ILE A 159 4.84 -18.59 -6.70
N PHE A 160 4.90 -18.19 -7.97
CA PHE A 160 6.15 -18.15 -8.74
C PHE A 160 6.82 -16.80 -8.57
N LEU A 161 8.05 -16.84 -8.05
CA LEU A 161 8.91 -15.69 -7.85
C LEU A 161 9.77 -15.47 -9.10
N ASP A 162 9.82 -14.23 -9.54
CA ASP A 162 10.78 -13.79 -10.56
C ASP A 162 12.09 -13.31 -9.93
N ALA A 163 13.10 -13.00 -10.75
CA ALA A 163 14.44 -12.63 -10.31
C ALA A 163 14.43 -11.40 -9.39
N GLU A 164 13.58 -10.42 -9.66
CA GLU A 164 13.45 -9.23 -8.82
C GLU A 164 13.02 -9.58 -7.39
N HIS A 165 12.10 -10.51 -7.21
CA HIS A 165 11.65 -10.95 -5.89
C HIS A 165 12.82 -11.63 -5.13
N LEU A 166 13.64 -12.40 -5.83
CA LEU A 166 14.79 -13.09 -5.25
C LEU A 166 15.93 -12.11 -4.91
N PHE A 167 16.12 -11.05 -5.71
CA PHE A 167 17.03 -9.96 -5.38
C PHE A 167 16.54 -9.13 -4.20
N SER A 168 15.24 -8.82 -4.12
CA SER A 168 14.62 -8.20 -2.95
C SER A 168 14.81 -9.06 -1.71
N ALA A 169 14.65 -10.39 -1.81
CA ALA A 169 14.85 -11.33 -0.70
C ALA A 169 16.28 -11.33 -0.14
N THR A 170 17.28 -10.94 -0.93
CA THR A 170 18.68 -10.84 -0.50
C THR A 170 19.09 -9.41 -0.12
N GLY A 171 18.24 -8.42 -0.38
CA GLY A 171 18.51 -7.00 -0.16
C GLY A 171 19.28 -6.32 -1.28
N LEU A 172 19.50 -6.99 -2.41
CA LEU A 172 20.19 -6.41 -3.57
C LEU A 172 19.42 -5.26 -4.22
N ASN A 173 18.09 -5.25 -4.10
CA ASN A 173 17.25 -4.15 -4.57
C ASN A 173 17.14 -2.99 -3.56
N GLY A 174 17.72 -3.12 -2.37
CA GLY A 174 17.67 -2.10 -1.31
C GLY A 174 16.84 -2.52 -0.10
N VAL A 175 16.97 -1.72 0.97
CA VAL A 175 16.42 -2.03 2.31
C VAL A 175 14.89 -2.07 2.31
N LEU A 176 14.24 -1.14 1.58
CA LEU A 176 12.78 -1.09 1.48
C LEU A 176 12.22 -2.39 0.88
N TYR A 177 12.74 -2.79 -0.29
CA TYR A 177 12.29 -4.00 -0.96
C TYR A 177 12.58 -5.28 -0.17
N LYS A 178 13.68 -5.30 0.60
CA LYS A 178 13.96 -6.39 1.54
C LYS A 178 12.92 -6.46 2.65
N SER A 179 12.60 -5.32 3.26
CA SER A 179 11.56 -5.23 4.29
C SER A 179 10.20 -5.68 3.77
N LEU A 180 9.82 -5.25 2.56
CA LEU A 180 8.58 -5.68 1.90
C LEU A 180 8.57 -7.20 1.65
N PHE A 181 9.67 -7.76 1.16
CA PHE A 181 9.78 -9.21 0.93
C PHE A 181 9.69 -10.00 2.24
N ASP A 182 10.35 -9.52 3.31
CA ASP A 182 10.34 -10.19 4.61
C ASP A 182 8.95 -10.18 5.23
N ASN A 183 8.25 -9.04 5.20
CA ASN A 183 6.86 -8.93 5.63
C ASN A 183 5.94 -9.90 4.85
N PHE A 184 6.12 -9.97 3.52
CA PHE A 184 5.41 -10.93 2.68
C PHE A 184 5.69 -12.39 3.07
N ASN A 185 6.95 -12.74 3.29
CA ASN A 185 7.36 -14.08 3.69
C ASN A 185 6.82 -14.45 5.09
N ASP A 186 6.77 -13.49 6.01
CA ASP A 186 6.20 -13.68 7.36
C ASP A 186 4.69 -13.98 7.31
N LEU A 187 3.95 -13.28 6.45
CA LEU A 187 2.53 -13.58 6.21
C LEU A 187 2.33 -15.01 5.69
N ILE A 188 3.18 -15.45 4.77
CA ILE A 188 3.17 -16.82 4.26
C ILE A 188 3.45 -17.82 5.37
N ASN A 189 4.44 -17.54 6.22
CA ASN A 189 4.79 -18.39 7.35
C ASN A 189 3.64 -18.49 8.34
N ASP A 190 2.93 -17.40 8.61
CA ASP A 190 1.77 -17.39 9.49
C ASP A 190 0.61 -18.23 8.95
N VAL A 191 0.34 -18.17 7.64
CA VAL A 191 -0.62 -19.07 6.98
C VAL A 191 -0.17 -20.52 7.13
N ASN A 192 1.10 -20.81 6.82
CA ASN A 192 1.64 -22.17 6.80
C ASN A 192 1.81 -22.79 8.19
N ARG A 193 1.82 -22.00 9.27
CA ARG A 193 1.79 -22.49 10.66
C ARG A 193 0.49 -23.25 10.96
N ASN A 194 -0.63 -22.86 10.34
CA ASN A 194 -1.93 -23.53 10.48
C ASN A 194 -2.21 -24.49 9.30
N LYS A 195 -1.39 -25.54 9.17
CA LYS A 195 -1.45 -26.56 8.10
C LYS A 195 -2.79 -27.29 7.91
N LYS A 196 -3.78 -27.08 8.77
CA LYS A 196 -5.06 -27.80 8.73
C LYS A 196 -5.91 -27.43 7.51
N ASN A 197 -5.67 -26.29 6.88
CA ASN A 197 -6.57 -25.77 5.84
C ASN A 197 -5.88 -25.44 4.50
N GLY A 198 -4.54 -25.49 4.38
CA GLY A 198 -3.82 -25.29 3.11
C GLY A 198 -2.36 -24.88 3.30
N ASN A 199 -1.59 -24.85 2.20
CA ASN A 199 -0.18 -24.46 2.20
C ASN A 199 0.16 -23.51 1.05
N ILE A 200 0.91 -22.44 1.34
CA ILE A 200 1.48 -21.54 0.33
C ILE A 200 2.93 -21.96 0.09
N THR A 201 3.27 -22.26 -1.16
CA THR A 201 4.62 -22.64 -1.58
C THR A 201 5.19 -21.58 -2.51
N LEU A 202 6.38 -21.08 -2.18
CA LEU A 202 7.16 -20.22 -3.08
C LEU A 202 8.02 -21.09 -3.99
N ARG A 203 7.95 -20.85 -5.30
CA ARG A 203 8.79 -21.51 -6.32
C ARG A 203 9.32 -20.46 -7.29
N TYR A 204 10.28 -20.82 -8.10
CA TYR A 204 10.69 -20.04 -9.27
C TYR A 204 10.89 -21.00 -10.44
N LEU A 205 10.85 -20.49 -11.67
CA LEU A 205 11.06 -21.29 -12.87
C LEU A 205 12.55 -21.48 -13.14
N GLU A 206 12.89 -22.48 -13.95
CA GLU A 206 14.29 -22.78 -14.30
C GLU A 206 14.95 -21.61 -15.02
N GLU A 207 14.19 -20.88 -15.83
CA GLU A 207 14.62 -19.66 -16.53
C GLU A 207 15.06 -18.57 -15.55
N THR A 208 14.32 -18.38 -14.46
CA THR A 208 14.67 -17.44 -13.40
C THR A 208 16.00 -17.82 -12.74
N ASN A 209 16.23 -19.11 -12.49
CA ASN A 209 17.51 -19.58 -11.94
C ASN A 209 18.67 -19.31 -12.91
N LYS A 210 18.50 -19.65 -14.19
CA LYS A 210 19.51 -19.39 -15.24
C LYS A 210 19.85 -17.91 -15.35
N TYR A 211 18.85 -17.04 -15.27
CA TYR A 211 19.04 -15.60 -15.28
C TYR A 211 19.88 -15.13 -14.08
N ILE A 212 19.55 -15.58 -12.87
CA ILE A 212 20.28 -15.22 -11.66
C ILE A 212 21.74 -15.70 -11.72
N GLU A 213 21.97 -16.95 -12.13
CA GLU A 213 23.31 -17.49 -12.29
C GLU A 213 24.14 -16.69 -13.31
N ALA A 214 23.53 -16.33 -14.45
CA ALA A 214 24.18 -15.51 -15.48
C ALA A 214 24.50 -14.10 -14.96
N PHE A 215 23.60 -13.49 -14.20
CA PHE A 215 23.80 -12.18 -13.58
C PHE A 215 25.03 -12.19 -12.65
N PHE A 216 25.12 -13.14 -11.72
CA PHE A 216 26.26 -13.24 -10.81
C PHE A 216 27.55 -13.68 -11.51
N TYR A 217 27.46 -14.51 -12.54
CA TYR A 217 28.62 -14.86 -13.36
C TYR A 217 29.22 -13.63 -14.04
N ALA A 218 28.38 -12.80 -14.66
CA ALA A 218 28.82 -11.55 -15.28
C ALA A 218 29.43 -10.58 -14.26
N ALA A 219 28.79 -10.40 -13.10
CA ALA A 219 29.30 -9.56 -12.02
C ALA A 219 30.67 -10.03 -11.53
N LYS A 220 30.86 -11.35 -11.35
CA LYS A 220 32.15 -11.95 -10.96
C LYS A 220 33.24 -11.72 -12.01
N LYS A 221 32.90 -11.85 -13.30
CA LYS A 221 33.85 -11.59 -14.40
C LYS A 221 34.31 -10.13 -14.40
N LEU A 222 33.38 -9.18 -14.26
CA LEU A 222 33.70 -7.75 -14.17
C LEU A 222 34.53 -7.43 -12.92
N SER A 223 34.25 -8.07 -11.78
CA SER A 223 35.06 -7.91 -10.57
C SER A 223 36.49 -8.41 -10.77
N ASN A 224 36.68 -9.50 -11.51
CA ASN A 224 38.00 -10.07 -11.80
C ASN A 224 38.77 -9.28 -12.86
N GLU A 225 38.09 -8.67 -13.84
CA GLU A 225 38.70 -7.80 -14.86
C GLU A 225 39.09 -6.43 -14.31
N LYS A 226 38.46 -5.99 -13.20
CA LYS A 226 38.83 -4.77 -12.46
C LYS A 226 39.84 -5.00 -11.34
N GLY A 227 40.60 -6.10 -11.38
CA GLY A 227 41.62 -6.46 -10.39
C GLY A 227 42.58 -5.32 -10.04
N VAL A 228 42.31 -4.70 -8.89
CA VAL A 228 43.30 -4.48 -7.82
C VAL A 228 43.49 -5.81 -7.11
#